data_AF-A0A0J1CVX7-F1
#
_entry.id   AF-A0A0J1CVX7-F1
#
_cell.length_a   1.000
_cell.length_b   1.000
_cell.length_c   1.000
_cell.angle_alpha   90.00
_cell.angle_beta   90.00
_cell.angle_gamma   90.00
#
_symmetry.space_group_name_H-M   'P 1'
#
loop_
_entity.id
_entity.type
_entity.pdbx_description
1 polymer ?
#
loop_
_entity_poly.entity_id
_entity_poly.type
_entity_poly.pdbx_seq_one_letter_code
_entity_poly.pdbx_strand_id
1 'polypeptide(L)'
;MPFVNVKLVDGVFTSTQKHALAKALTDVMVKFEGSEAFRQVTWVLIEELHTDGWHIGGEPFAGPPSLMDTLGRSKDVFEMIDGRPMSRDEFATALPPVDASEQAAKLHAQK
;
A
#
# COMPACT_ATOMS: atom_id res chain seq x y z
N MET A 1 17.05 -19.56 5.85
CA MET A 1 17.56 -18.21 6.16
C MET A 1 16.46 -17.22 5.84
N PRO A 2 15.69 -16.78 6.84
CA PRO A 2 14.61 -15.83 6.64
C PRO A 2 15.12 -14.48 6.16
N PHE A 3 14.44 -13.91 5.18
CA PHE A 3 14.70 -12.54 4.71
C PHE A 3 13.39 -11.77 4.67
N VAL A 4 13.38 -10.62 5.34
CA VAL A 4 12.25 -9.70 5.40
C VAL A 4 12.66 -8.37 4.80
N ASN A 5 11.99 -7.95 3.73
CA ASN A 5 12.19 -6.64 3.13
C ASN A 5 10.98 -5.76 3.42
N VAL A 6 11.22 -4.62 4.04
CA VAL A 6 10.21 -3.61 4.36
C VAL A 6 10.49 -2.39 3.50
N LYS A 7 9.52 -1.97 2.70
CA LYS A 7 9.59 -0.74 1.90
C LYS A 7 8.69 0.32 2.50
N LEU A 8 9.26 1.50 2.76
CA LEU A 8 8.56 2.63 3.36
C LEU A 8 8.80 3.90 2.54
N VAL A 9 7.93 4.88 2.74
CA VAL A 9 8.23 6.27 2.35
C VAL A 9 9.29 6.83 3.29
N ASP A 10 10.23 7.59 2.74
CA ASP A 10 11.27 8.26 3.51
C ASP A 10 10.70 9.15 4.63
N GLY A 11 11.35 9.12 5.79
CA GLY A 11 11.01 9.94 6.95
C GLY A 11 9.78 9.51 7.75
N VAL A 12 9.06 8.45 7.35
CA VAL A 12 7.85 7.99 8.09
C VAL A 12 8.20 7.43 9.48
N PHE A 13 9.35 6.78 9.61
CA PHE A 13 9.83 6.24 10.89
C PHE A 13 11.16 6.84 11.31
N THR A 14 11.26 7.15 12.60
CA THR A 14 12.54 7.48 13.22
C THR A 14 13.49 6.28 13.22
N SER A 15 14.80 6.52 13.39
CA SER A 15 15.79 5.44 13.52
C SER A 15 15.42 4.45 14.64
N THR A 16 14.95 4.94 15.78
CA THR A 16 14.53 4.11 16.92
C THR A 16 13.35 3.20 16.54
N GLN A 17 12.35 3.72 15.83
CA GLN A 17 11.22 2.93 15.35
C GLN A 17 11.65 1.87 14.34
N LYS A 18 12.58 2.17 13.44
CA LYS A 18 13.13 1.19 12.48
C LYS A 18 13.85 0.04 13.17
N HIS A 19 14.65 0.31 14.21
CA HIS A 19 15.30 -0.75 14.99
C HIS A 19 14.29 -1.60 15.78
N ALA A 20 13.27 -0.97 16.36
CA ALA A 20 12.19 -1.69 17.04
C ALA A 20 11.40 -2.58 16.07
N LEU A 21 11.11 -2.08 14.86
CA LEU A 21 10.45 -2.85 13.80
C LEU A 21 11.30 -4.05 13.36
N ALA A 22 12.59 -3.85 13.09
CA ALA A 22 13.49 -4.93 12.73
C ALA A 22 13.53 -6.03 13.80
N LYS A 23 13.62 -5.63 15.08
CA LYS A 23 13.57 -6.58 16.20
C LYS A 23 12.24 -7.36 16.23
N ALA A 24 11.11 -6.66 16.11
CA ALA A 24 9.79 -7.29 16.14
C ALA A 24 9.60 -8.29 14.98
N LEU A 25 10.04 -7.94 13.77
CA LEU A 25 9.99 -8.82 12.61
C LEU A 25 10.87 -10.06 12.80
N THR A 26 12.06 -9.91 13.39
CA THR A 26 12.89 -11.07 13.75
C THR A 26 12.20 -11.97 14.76
N ASP A 27 11.56 -11.41 15.79
CA ASP A 27 10.82 -12.19 16.79
C ASP A 27 9.65 -12.96 16.16
N VAL A 28 8.96 -12.37 15.17
CA VAL A 28 7.95 -13.06 14.35
C VAL A 28 8.55 -14.24 13.60
N MET A 29 9.68 -14.05 12.92
CA MET A 29 10.32 -15.15 12.18
C MET A 29 10.74 -16.29 13.11
N VAL A 30 11.37 -15.98 14.24
CA VAL A 30 11.76 -16.99 15.23
C VAL A 30 10.55 -17.80 15.73
N LYS A 31 9.41 -17.13 15.97
CA LYS A 31 8.18 -17.80 16.38
C LYS A 31 7.72 -18.85 15.36
N PHE A 32 7.76 -18.53 14.07
CA PHE A 32 7.28 -19.44 13.02
C PHE A 32 8.31 -20.50 12.60
N GLU A 33 9.60 -20.18 12.69
CA GLU A 33 10.70 -21.14 12.46
C GLU A 33 10.84 -22.14 13.64
N GLY A 34 10.31 -21.80 14.82
CA GLY A 34 10.26 -22.69 15.99
C GLY A 34 11.59 -22.85 16.74
N SER A 35 12.61 -22.04 16.44
CA SER A 35 13.92 -22.11 17.09
C SER A 35 14.64 -20.76 17.11
N GLU A 36 15.20 -20.39 18.28
CA GLU A 36 16.02 -19.19 18.46
C GLU A 36 17.30 -19.19 17.63
N ALA A 37 17.75 -20.35 17.14
CA ALA A 37 18.91 -20.43 16.24
C ALA A 37 18.69 -19.61 14.96
N PHE A 38 17.44 -19.47 14.50
CA PHE A 38 17.11 -18.70 13.31
C PHE A 38 17.30 -17.20 13.47
N ARG A 39 17.35 -16.67 14.69
CA ARG A 39 17.60 -15.24 14.94
C ARG A 39 18.89 -14.76 14.30
N GLN A 40 19.94 -15.58 14.39
CA GLN A 40 21.28 -15.27 13.89
C GLN A 40 21.35 -15.19 12.37
N VAL A 41 20.38 -15.79 11.68
CA VAL A 41 20.33 -15.88 10.22
C VAL A 41 19.07 -15.23 9.64
N THR A 42 18.32 -14.49 10.46
CA THR A 42 17.16 -13.71 10.02
C THR A 42 17.59 -12.31 9.65
N TRP A 43 17.38 -11.95 8.40
CA TRP A 43 17.80 -10.67 7.84
C TRP A 43 16.59 -9.78 7.66
N VAL A 44 16.69 -8.54 8.14
CA VAL A 44 15.64 -7.52 7.96
C VAL A 44 16.26 -6.32 7.25
N LEU A 45 15.80 -6.07 6.02
CA LEU A 45 16.18 -4.92 5.22
C LEU A 45 15.03 -3.92 5.19
N ILE A 46 15.29 -2.71 5.69
CA ILE A 46 14.34 -1.60 5.65
C ILE A 46 14.83 -0.61 4.60
N GLU A 47 14.04 -0.42 3.55
CA GLU A 47 14.30 0.51 2.45
C GLU A 47 13.33 1.69 2.53
N GLU A 48 13.88 2.88 2.68
CA GLU A 48 13.15 4.14 2.57
C GLU A 48 13.28 4.66 1.14
N LEU A 49 12.15 4.83 0.48
CA LEU A 49 12.07 5.33 -0.88
C LEU A 49 11.54 6.76 -0.86
N HIS A 50 12.18 7.61 -1.66
CA HIS A 50 11.78 9.00 -1.84
C HIS A 50 10.29 9.10 -2.23
N THR A 51 9.61 10.13 -1.75
CA THR A 51 8.16 10.35 -1.94
C THR A 51 7.74 10.30 -3.41
N ASP A 52 8.56 10.82 -4.32
CA ASP A 52 8.31 10.81 -5.78
C ASP A 52 8.26 9.40 -6.39
N GLY A 53 8.75 8.38 -5.68
CA GLY A 53 8.60 6.98 -6.08
C GLY A 53 7.22 6.39 -5.77
N TRP A 54 6.39 7.09 -5.01
CA TRP A 54 5.10 6.61 -4.53
C TRP A 54 3.95 7.29 -5.24
N HIS A 55 2.98 6.48 -5.69
CA HIS A 55 1.79 6.95 -6.37
C HIS A 55 0.57 6.17 -5.87
N ILE A 56 -0.57 6.84 -5.77
CA ILE A 56 -1.85 6.22 -5.41
C ILE A 56 -2.87 6.53 -6.49
N GLY A 57 -3.38 5.49 -7.16
CA GLY A 57 -4.33 5.67 -8.26
C GLY A 57 -3.76 6.41 -9.47
N GLY A 58 -2.43 6.41 -9.65
CA GLY A 58 -1.73 7.12 -10.73
C GLY A 58 -1.23 8.51 -10.36
N GLU A 59 -1.63 9.06 -9.20
CA GLU A 59 -1.24 10.39 -8.76
C GLU A 59 -0.07 10.36 -7.75
N PRO A 60 0.83 11.36 -7.75
CA PRO A 60 1.94 11.42 -6.80
C PRO A 60 1.50 11.38 -5.35
N PHE A 61 2.25 10.67 -4.51
CA PHE A 61 2.03 10.67 -3.07
C PHE A 61 2.46 12.00 -2.46
N ALA A 62 1.56 12.61 -1.68
CA ALA A 62 1.82 13.89 -1.00
C ALA A 62 1.64 13.77 0.53
N GLY A 63 1.79 12.56 1.08
CA GLY A 63 1.54 12.29 2.48
C GLY A 63 0.04 12.19 2.81
N PRO A 64 -0.38 12.58 4.02
CA PRO A 64 -1.77 12.49 4.46
C PRO A 64 -2.82 13.07 3.51
N PRO A 65 -2.62 14.22 2.83
CA PRO A 65 -3.57 14.73 1.84
C PRO A 65 -3.91 13.72 0.74
N SER A 66 -2.91 13.11 0.11
CA SER A 66 -3.13 12.10 -0.94
C SER A 66 -3.85 10.84 -0.43
N LEU A 67 -3.68 10.49 0.85
CA LEU A 67 -4.45 9.42 1.49
C LEU A 67 -5.91 9.83 1.67
N MET A 68 -6.16 11.05 2.15
CA MET A 68 -7.51 11.57 2.32
C MET A 68 -8.26 11.63 0.98
N ASP A 69 -7.59 12.08 -0.09
CA ASP A 69 -8.16 12.10 -1.44
C ASP A 69 -8.50 10.69 -1.93
N THR A 70 -7.62 9.71 -1.66
CA THR A 70 -7.87 8.30 -2.00
C THR A 70 -9.06 7.74 -1.26
N LEU A 71 -9.18 8.02 0.04
CA LEU A 71 -10.32 7.59 0.85
C LEU A 71 -11.62 8.27 0.40
N GLY A 72 -11.57 9.55 0.02
CA GLY A 72 -12.69 10.27 -0.58
C GLY A 72 -13.17 9.61 -1.87
N ARG A 73 -12.27 9.37 -2.83
CA ARG A 73 -12.62 8.64 -4.08
C ARG A 73 -13.18 7.25 -3.82
N SER A 74 -12.60 6.53 -2.86
CA SER A 74 -13.07 5.19 -2.48
C SER A 74 -14.48 5.23 -1.88
N LYS A 75 -14.79 6.26 -1.08
CA LYS A 75 -16.12 6.50 -0.55
C LYS A 75 -17.11 6.80 -1.68
N ASP A 76 -16.75 7.66 -2.63
CA ASP A 76 -17.63 8.00 -3.76
C ASP A 76 -17.97 6.75 -4.58
N VAL A 77 -16.97 5.90 -4.87
CA VAL A 77 -17.18 4.60 -5.54
C VAL A 77 -18.09 3.68 -4.71
N PHE A 78 -17.88 3.62 -3.40
CA PHE A 78 -18.71 2.81 -2.51
C PHE A 78 -20.18 3.28 -2.51
N GLU A 79 -20.42 4.58 -2.50
CA GLU A 79 -21.77 5.15 -2.53
C GLU A 79 -22.48 4.97 -3.89
N MET A 80 -21.73 4.76 -4.98
CA MET A 80 -22.27 4.47 -6.31
C MET A 80 -22.69 3.00 -6.51
N ILE A 81 -22.21 2.07 -5.67
CA ILE A 81 -22.53 0.64 -5.81
C ILE A 81 -23.91 0.37 -5.24
N ASP A 82 -24.83 -0.08 -6.10
CA ASP A 82 -26.15 -0.52 -5.69
C ASP A 82 -26.09 -1.86 -4.94
N GLY A 83 -26.65 -1.90 -3.73
CA GLY A 83 -26.73 -3.10 -2.91
C GLY A 83 -25.40 -3.45 -2.22
N ARG A 84 -25.18 -4.75 -2.00
CA ARG A 84 -23.96 -5.29 -1.34
C ARG A 84 -23.54 -6.56 -2.08
N PRO A 85 -22.80 -6.44 -3.19
CA PRO A 85 -22.36 -7.59 -3.96
C PRO A 85 -21.52 -8.53 -3.10
N MET A 86 -21.84 -9.83 -3.17
CA MET A 86 -21.18 -10.89 -2.39
C MET A 86 -20.26 -11.76 -3.25
N SER A 87 -20.26 -11.54 -4.57
CA SER A 87 -19.36 -12.19 -5.52
C SER A 87 -18.63 -11.18 -6.40
N ARG A 88 -17.53 -11.63 -7.03
CA ARG A 88 -16.78 -10.82 -7.99
C ARG A 88 -17.64 -10.39 -9.18
N ASP A 89 -18.46 -11.29 -9.70
CA ASP A 89 -19.28 -11.04 -10.90
C ASP A 89 -20.40 -10.04 -10.61
N GLU A 90 -21.02 -10.14 -9.43
CA GLU A 90 -21.96 -9.13 -8.93
C GLU A 90 -21.28 -7.76 -8.77
N PHE A 91 -20.09 -7.73 -8.17
CA PHE A 91 -19.33 -6.49 -7.98
C PHE A 91 -18.95 -5.83 -9.32
N ALA A 92 -18.50 -6.62 -10.30
CA ALA A 92 -18.17 -6.12 -11.63
C ALA A 92 -19.39 -5.54 -12.37
N THR A 93 -20.58 -6.10 -12.14
CA THR A 93 -21.84 -5.61 -12.72
C THR A 93 -22.34 -4.34 -12.03
N ALA A 94 -22.10 -4.22 -10.72
CA ALA A 94 -22.55 -3.08 -9.91
C ALA A 94 -21.62 -1.85 -9.98
N LEU A 95 -20.37 -2.03 -10.43
CA LEU A 95 -19.43 -0.92 -10.60
C LEU A 95 -19.81 -0.04 -11.81
N PRO A 96 -19.70 1.29 -11.69
CA PRO A 96 -19.94 2.18 -12.81
C PRO A 96 -18.92 1.93 -13.93
N PRO A 97 -19.35 1.95 -15.21
CA PRO A 97 -18.43 1.80 -16.33
C PRO A 97 -17.43 2.95 -16.36
N VAL A 98 -16.19 2.64 -16.71
CA VAL A 98 -15.17 3.65 -16.96
C VAL A 98 -15.56 4.43 -18.22
N ASP A 99 -15.77 5.74 -18.10
CA ASP A 99 -15.93 6.59 -19.28
C ASP A 99 -14.60 6.73 -20.02
N ALA A 100 -14.44 5.94 -21.08
CA ALA A 100 -13.24 5.93 -21.91
C ALA A 100 -12.96 7.28 -22.60
N SER A 101 -13.99 8.10 -22.83
CA SER A 101 -13.85 9.42 -23.45
C SER A 101 -13.26 10.44 -22.47
N GLU A 102 -13.65 10.35 -21.19
CA GLU A 102 -13.12 11.19 -20.12
C GLU A 102 -11.68 10.81 -19.74
N GLN A 103 -11.34 9.52 -19.78
CA GLN A 103 -9.97 9.03 -19.57
C GLN A 103 -9.01 9.49 -20.68
N ALA A 104 -9.44 9.43 -21.94
CA ALA A 104 -8.63 9.90 -23.06
C ALA A 104 -8.35 11.41 -22.96
N ALA A 105 -9.34 12.21 -22.55
CA ALA A 105 -9.17 13.65 -22.35
C ALA A 105 -8.18 13.99 -21.22
N LYS A 106 -8.23 13.27 -20.08
CA LYS A 106 -7.30 13.46 -18.96
C LYS A 106 -5.84 13.11 -19.34
N LEU A 107 -5.65 12.05 -20.15
CA LEU A 107 -4.32 11.66 -20.64
C LEU A 107 -3.69 12.71 -21.57
N HIS A 108 -4.52 13.41 -22.36
CA HIS A 108 -4.06 14.49 -23.24
C HIS A 108 -3.76 15.80 -22.50
N ALA A 109 -4.41 16.06 -21.37
CA ALA A 109 -4.20 17.26 -20.55
C ALA A 109 -2.95 17.20 -19.66
N GLN A 110 -2.39 16.00 -19.42
CA GLN A 110 -1.18 15.77 -18.62
C GLN A 110 0.13 15.80 -19.45
N LYS A 111 0.07 16.12 -20.76
CA LYS A 111 1.24 16.34 -21.63
C LYS A 111 1.48 17.83 -21.86
#